data_AF-A0A558BL80-F1
#
_entry.id   AF-A0A558BL80-F1
#
_cell.length_a   1.000
_cell.length_b   1.000
_cell.length_c   1.000
_cell.angle_alpha   90.00
_cell.angle_beta   90.00
_cell.angle_gamma   90.00
#
_symmetry.space_group_name_H-M   'P 1'
#
loop_
_entity.id
_entity.type
_entity.pdbx_description
1 polymer ?
#
loop_
_entity_poly.entity_id
_entity_poly.type
_entity_poly.pdbx_seq_one_letter_code
_entity_poly.pdbx_strand_id
1 'polypeptide(L)'
;MAPFRIYQLATASTGQPAAARSAADAVSPPKRWLRPLVYLLLATSGLGLCQCQPASTSDSAAAPTTPTDAPKLETAEATPIPKFDTESPILRQLALLPAAERAVAPATMRRYQLLTRRFWLAHYSTDFLLKEAKTPPANLPVFAQQMALMQGHWRVLRDGISQTQGLPPTMADHVRRMQQAGEIQHNALSDLQADVASQRPLGLDATTLAAQPQVEKLLAPLRRKPGPINMRIH
;
A
#
# COMPACT_ATOMS: atom_id res chain seq x y z
N MET A 1 -16.16 54.71 -25.03
CA MET A 1 -15.43 53.45 -25.28
C MET A 1 -16.32 52.31 -24.82
N ALA A 2 -16.81 51.52 -25.78
CA ALA A 2 -17.87 50.52 -25.60
C ALA A 2 -17.31 49.12 -25.29
N PRO A 3 -18.07 48.24 -24.61
CA PRO A 3 -17.66 46.88 -24.27
C PRO A 3 -17.93 45.89 -25.41
N PHE A 4 -16.94 45.05 -25.74
CA PHE A 4 -17.12 43.91 -26.65
C PHE A 4 -17.70 42.71 -25.89
N ARG A 5 -19.01 42.49 -26.08
CA ARG A 5 -19.73 41.22 -25.82
C ARG A 5 -19.63 40.38 -27.10
N ILE A 6 -19.08 39.18 -27.03
CA ILE A 6 -19.18 38.19 -28.12
C ILE A 6 -20.16 37.09 -27.67
N TYR A 7 -21.21 36.92 -28.48
CA TYR A 7 -22.30 35.96 -28.35
C TYR A 7 -22.00 34.67 -29.15
N GLN A 8 -22.48 33.54 -28.61
CA GLN A 8 -23.04 32.34 -29.29
C GLN A 8 -22.11 31.56 -30.27
N LEU A 9 -22.22 30.24 -30.42
CA LEU A 9 -23.40 29.47 -30.83
C LEU A 9 -23.35 28.02 -30.34
N ALA A 10 -24.52 27.55 -29.89
CA ALA A 10 -24.85 26.15 -29.71
C ALA A 10 -25.15 25.52 -31.08
N THR A 11 -24.66 24.31 -31.32
CA THR A 11 -25.15 23.46 -32.40
C THR A 11 -25.79 22.22 -31.80
N ALA A 12 -27.12 22.21 -31.82
CA ALA A 12 -27.94 21.03 -31.64
C ALA A 12 -27.68 20.06 -32.81
N SER A 13 -27.44 18.79 -32.50
CA SER A 13 -27.43 17.71 -33.48
C SER A 13 -28.55 16.74 -33.13
N THR A 14 -29.68 16.91 -33.82
CA THR A 14 -30.80 15.97 -33.86
C THR A 14 -30.83 15.38 -35.26
N GLY A 15 -30.68 14.07 -35.38
CA GLY A 15 -30.61 13.40 -36.68
C GLY A 15 -30.69 11.89 -36.55
N GLN A 16 -31.86 11.41 -36.13
CA GLN A 16 -32.29 10.02 -36.21
C GLN A 16 -32.47 9.60 -37.67
N PRO A 17 -32.24 8.32 -38.01
CA PRO A 17 -33.38 7.56 -38.49
C PRO A 17 -33.49 6.16 -37.88
N ALA A 18 -34.73 5.81 -37.57
CA ALA A 18 -35.17 4.46 -37.30
C ALA A 18 -35.30 3.68 -38.62
N ALA A 19 -34.73 2.48 -38.66
CA ALA A 19 -35.12 1.43 -39.59
C ALA A 19 -35.21 0.11 -38.83
N ALA A 20 -36.30 -0.59 -39.08
CA ALA A 20 -36.83 -1.70 -38.31
C ALA A 20 -36.20 -3.05 -38.71
N ARG A 21 -36.15 -3.93 -37.69
CA ARG A 21 -36.41 -5.38 -37.74
C ARG A 21 -35.60 -6.23 -38.72
N SER A 22 -34.79 -7.14 -38.16
CA SER A 22 -35.09 -8.56 -38.35
C SER A 22 -34.53 -9.41 -37.22
N ALA A 23 -35.38 -10.27 -36.70
CA ALA A 23 -35.05 -11.29 -35.72
C ALA A 23 -34.16 -12.36 -36.38
N ALA A 24 -33.07 -12.69 -35.70
CA ALA A 24 -32.39 -13.97 -35.89
C ALA A 24 -31.96 -14.42 -34.49
N ASP A 25 -32.58 -15.51 -34.06
CA ASP A 25 -32.28 -16.26 -32.86
C ASP A 25 -30.78 -16.50 -32.69
N ALA A 26 -30.19 -15.86 -31.67
CA ALA A 26 -28.91 -16.30 -31.12
C ALA A 26 -29.21 -17.07 -29.83
N VAL A 27 -29.55 -18.35 -30.02
CA VAL A 27 -29.59 -19.38 -28.98
C VAL A 27 -28.31 -19.28 -28.15
N SER A 28 -28.46 -19.06 -26.84
CA SER A 28 -27.37 -19.16 -25.88
C SER A 28 -26.99 -20.63 -25.67
N PRO A 29 -25.73 -21.05 -25.88
CA PRO A 29 -25.27 -22.34 -25.41
C PRO A 29 -24.93 -22.27 -23.90
N PRO A 30 -25.27 -23.32 -23.12
CA PRO A 30 -25.11 -23.31 -21.68
C PRO A 30 -23.66 -23.39 -21.21
N LYS A 31 -23.36 -22.57 -20.19
CA LYS A 31 -22.39 -22.82 -19.10
C LYS A 31 -22.36 -24.31 -18.72
N ARG A 32 -21.21 -25.01 -18.85
CA ARG A 32 -20.69 -26.04 -17.90
C ARG A 32 -19.52 -26.94 -18.37
N TRP A 33 -18.58 -26.52 -19.23
CA TRP A 33 -17.50 -27.46 -19.66
C TRP A 33 -16.04 -26.95 -19.60
N LEU A 34 -15.75 -25.74 -19.12
CA LEU A 34 -14.37 -25.30 -18.84
C LEU A 34 -13.93 -25.59 -17.39
N ARG A 35 -13.98 -26.87 -16.97
CA ARG A 35 -13.44 -27.29 -15.66
C ARG A 35 -12.45 -28.46 -15.64
N PRO A 36 -12.15 -29.23 -16.71
CA PRO A 36 -11.07 -30.22 -16.61
C PRO A 36 -9.70 -29.71 -17.08
N LEU A 37 -9.59 -28.58 -17.79
CA LEU A 37 -8.30 -28.16 -18.37
C LEU A 37 -7.34 -27.46 -17.39
N VAL A 38 -7.84 -26.92 -16.28
CA VAL A 38 -6.98 -26.30 -15.24
C VAL A 38 -6.28 -27.36 -14.37
N TYR A 39 -6.83 -28.57 -14.27
CA TYR A 39 -6.21 -29.65 -13.51
C TYR A 39 -5.05 -30.33 -14.25
N LEU A 40 -5.00 -30.28 -15.58
CA LEU A 40 -3.87 -30.85 -16.34
C LEU A 40 -2.62 -29.95 -16.29
N LEU A 41 -2.80 -28.63 -16.12
CA LEU A 41 -1.68 -27.67 -16.00
C LEU A 41 -1.10 -27.62 -14.57
N LEU A 42 -1.84 -28.09 -13.57
CA LEU A 42 -1.37 -28.23 -12.19
C LEU A 42 -0.61 -29.54 -11.94
N ALA A 43 -0.69 -30.53 -12.85
CA ALA A 43 -0.03 -31.82 -12.69
C ALA A 43 1.42 -31.87 -13.19
N THR A 44 1.88 -30.90 -14.00
CA THR A 44 3.23 -30.90 -14.59
C THR A 44 4.22 -29.94 -13.93
N SER A 45 3.80 -29.16 -12.93
CA SER A 45 4.70 -28.24 -12.19
C SER A 45 5.22 -28.80 -10.87
N GLY A 46 5.10 -30.12 -10.67
CA GLY A 46 5.54 -30.86 -9.47
C GLY A 46 6.88 -31.59 -9.61
N LEU A 47 7.67 -31.32 -10.65
CA LEU A 47 8.98 -31.92 -10.89
C LEU A 47 10.02 -30.82 -11.11
N GLY A 48 10.37 -30.14 -10.02
CA GLY A 48 11.38 -29.08 -10.01
C GLY A 48 11.84 -28.68 -8.62
N LEU A 49 11.62 -29.55 -7.61
CA LEU A 49 12.31 -29.40 -6.34
C LEU A 49 13.75 -29.87 -6.56
N CYS A 50 14.63 -28.87 -6.68
CA CYS A 50 16.08 -29.01 -6.59
C CYS A 50 16.45 -30.05 -5.54
N GLN A 51 17.06 -31.13 -6.00
CA GLN A 51 17.82 -32.05 -5.17
C GLN A 51 19.04 -31.30 -4.61
N CYS A 52 18.90 -30.68 -3.44
CA CYS A 52 20.04 -30.40 -2.60
C CYS A 52 20.42 -31.71 -1.90
N GLN A 53 21.16 -32.57 -2.61
CA GLN A 53 21.86 -33.69 -1.98
C GLN A 53 22.95 -33.11 -1.06
N PRO A 54 22.99 -33.48 0.22
CA PRO A 54 24.19 -33.27 1.00
C PRO A 54 25.24 -34.28 0.50
N ALA A 55 26.29 -33.78 -0.15
CA ALA A 55 27.45 -34.59 -0.45
C ALA A 55 28.07 -35.04 0.88
N SER A 56 27.97 -36.33 1.19
CA SER A 56 28.76 -36.97 2.24
C SER A 56 30.22 -36.97 1.78
N THR A 57 31.04 -36.07 2.31
CA THR A 57 32.49 -36.14 2.19
C THR A 57 33.02 -37.14 3.21
N SER A 58 33.49 -38.27 2.71
CA SER A 58 34.33 -39.21 3.47
C SER A 58 35.66 -38.56 3.87
N ASP A 59 36.13 -38.95 5.05
CA ASP A 59 37.43 -38.62 5.64
C ASP A 59 38.61 -38.74 4.65
N SER A 60 39.47 -37.73 4.66
CA SER A 60 40.89 -37.90 4.35
C SER A 60 41.71 -37.02 5.28
N ALA A 61 42.59 -37.66 6.03
CA ALA A 61 43.42 -37.08 7.07
C ALA A 61 44.61 -36.28 6.51
N ALA A 62 44.97 -35.20 7.22
CA ALA A 62 46.31 -34.77 7.63
C ALA A 62 46.50 -33.24 7.53
N ALA A 63 46.96 -32.65 8.63
CA ALA A 63 47.10 -31.22 8.91
C ALA A 63 48.16 -30.52 8.01
N PRO A 64 48.14 -29.17 7.91
CA PRO A 64 48.71 -28.35 8.98
C PRO A 64 47.85 -27.14 9.41
N THR A 65 48.07 -26.78 10.66
CA THR A 65 47.60 -25.62 11.42
C THR A 65 47.56 -24.29 10.67
N THR A 66 46.36 -23.73 10.56
CA THR A 66 46.09 -22.29 10.70
C THR A 66 44.78 -22.17 11.48
N PRO A 67 44.70 -21.36 12.56
CA PRO A 67 43.44 -21.12 13.25
C PRO A 67 42.53 -20.35 12.30
N THR A 68 41.73 -21.11 11.54
CA THR A 68 40.60 -20.58 10.81
C THR A 68 39.57 -20.28 11.89
N ASP A 69 39.50 -19.00 12.25
CA ASP A 69 38.44 -18.46 13.09
C ASP A 69 37.11 -18.88 12.44
N ALA A 70 36.49 -19.92 12.99
CA ALA A 70 35.22 -20.42 12.48
C ALA A 70 34.23 -19.25 12.54
N PRO A 71 33.45 -18.99 11.48
CA PRO A 71 32.54 -17.85 11.47
C PRO A 71 31.58 -17.96 12.66
N LYS A 72 31.83 -17.16 13.69
CA LYS A 72 30.93 -17.04 14.84
C LYS A 72 29.65 -16.44 14.32
N LEU A 73 28.59 -17.25 14.33
CA LEU A 73 27.23 -16.77 14.17
C LEU A 73 26.90 -15.97 15.42
N GLU A 74 27.19 -14.67 15.39
CA GLU A 74 26.69 -13.76 16.40
C GLU A 74 25.19 -13.64 16.20
N THR A 75 24.44 -14.14 17.18
CA THR A 75 22.98 -13.95 17.25
C THR A 75 22.74 -12.46 17.45
N ALA A 76 22.55 -11.76 16.35
CA ALA A 76 22.33 -10.33 16.40
C ALA A 76 20.94 -10.06 16.99
N GLU A 77 20.91 -9.34 18.11
CA GLU A 77 19.68 -9.03 18.83
C GLU A 77 18.75 -8.20 17.94
N ALA A 78 17.65 -8.82 17.49
CA ALA A 78 16.68 -8.16 16.65
C ALA A 78 15.62 -7.50 17.52
N THR A 79 15.48 -6.17 17.44
CA THR A 79 14.36 -5.47 18.05
C THR A 79 13.06 -5.91 17.35
N PRO A 80 12.11 -6.54 18.07
CA PRO A 80 10.88 -7.02 17.44
C PRO A 80 10.02 -5.83 17.00
N ILE A 81 9.48 -5.90 15.79
CA ILE A 81 8.51 -4.90 15.31
C ILE A 81 7.26 -4.97 16.21
N PRO A 82 6.84 -3.85 16.83
CA PRO A 82 5.69 -3.85 17.71
C PRO A 82 4.40 -4.13 16.94
N LYS A 83 3.41 -4.71 17.62
CA LYS A 83 2.07 -4.88 17.07
C LYS A 83 1.33 -3.54 17.08
N PHE A 84 1.03 -3.01 15.90
CA PHE A 84 0.33 -1.73 15.76
C PHE A 84 -1.20 -1.90 15.79
N ASP A 85 -1.89 -1.03 16.52
CA ASP A 85 -3.37 -0.95 16.49
C ASP A 85 -3.84 -0.15 15.27
N THR A 86 -4.40 -0.86 14.29
CA THR A 86 -4.98 -0.25 13.08
C THR A 86 -6.48 -0.01 13.19
N GLU A 87 -7.17 -0.60 14.17
CA GLU A 87 -8.64 -0.58 14.23
C GLU A 87 -9.16 0.72 14.83
N SER A 88 -8.53 1.23 15.87
CA SER A 88 -8.91 2.51 16.49
C SER A 88 -8.95 3.71 15.53
N PRO A 89 -7.95 3.92 14.64
CA PRO A 89 -8.03 5.01 13.68
C PRO A 89 -9.03 4.76 12.54
N ILE A 90 -9.30 3.50 12.17
CA ILE A 90 -10.35 3.15 11.20
C ILE A 90 -11.72 3.57 11.75
N LEU A 91 -12.05 3.15 12.98
CA LEU A 91 -13.33 3.47 13.60
C LEU A 91 -13.56 4.98 13.72
N ARG A 92 -12.51 5.73 14.06
CA ARG A 92 -12.56 7.20 14.07
C ARG A 92 -12.86 7.79 12.70
N GLN A 93 -12.16 7.35 11.66
CA GLN A 93 -12.43 7.83 10.29
C GLN A 93 -13.85 7.48 9.82
N LEU A 94 -14.35 6.28 10.14
CA LEU A 94 -15.71 5.88 9.79
C LEU A 94 -16.77 6.75 10.49
N ALA A 95 -16.48 7.20 11.71
CA ALA A 95 -17.36 8.10 12.44
C ALA A 95 -17.37 9.54 11.87
N LEU A 96 -16.36 9.91 11.07
CA LEU A 96 -16.32 11.20 10.36
C LEU A 96 -17.15 11.18 9.06
N LEU A 97 -17.60 10.01 8.60
CA LEU A 97 -18.36 9.91 7.35
C LEU A 97 -19.80 10.42 7.52
N PRO A 98 -20.30 11.23 6.58
CA PRO A 98 -21.69 11.67 6.60
C PRO A 98 -22.63 10.46 6.47
N ALA A 99 -23.83 10.56 7.07
CA ALA A 99 -24.80 9.46 7.10
C ALA A 99 -25.14 8.92 5.70
N ALA A 100 -25.24 9.81 4.70
CA ALA A 100 -25.48 9.44 3.31
C ALA A 100 -24.38 8.54 2.73
N GLU A 101 -23.10 8.84 3.02
CA GLU A 101 -21.98 8.03 2.55
C GLU A 101 -21.81 6.73 3.34
N ARG A 102 -22.25 6.70 4.61
CA ARG A 102 -22.26 5.46 5.41
C ARG A 102 -23.22 4.39 4.87
N ALA A 103 -24.26 4.80 4.14
CA ALA A 103 -25.25 3.91 3.53
C ALA A 103 -24.86 3.42 2.12
N VAL A 104 -23.62 3.68 1.67
CA VAL A 104 -23.12 3.20 0.37
C VAL A 104 -23.12 1.67 0.29
N ALA A 105 -23.01 1.13 -0.93
CA ALA A 105 -22.89 -0.30 -1.17
C ALA A 105 -21.81 -0.94 -0.25
N PRO A 106 -22.11 -2.08 0.39
CA PRO A 106 -21.22 -2.69 1.39
C PRO A 106 -19.86 -3.09 0.81
N ALA A 107 -19.78 -3.38 -0.49
CA ALA A 107 -18.51 -3.64 -1.17
C ALA A 107 -17.59 -2.41 -1.20
N THR A 108 -18.15 -1.21 -1.41
CA THR A 108 -17.42 0.07 -1.39
C THR A 108 -16.92 0.37 0.01
N MET A 109 -17.77 0.20 1.03
CA MET A 109 -17.38 0.38 2.44
C MET A 109 -16.24 -0.56 2.84
N ARG A 110 -16.32 -1.85 2.49
CA ARG A 110 -15.25 -2.83 2.76
C ARG A 110 -13.94 -2.46 2.08
N ARG A 111 -14.00 -1.99 0.84
CA ARG A 111 -12.81 -1.52 0.10
C ARG A 111 -12.16 -0.32 0.79
N TYR A 112 -12.98 0.67 1.18
CA TYR A 112 -12.50 1.83 1.94
C TYR A 112 -11.82 1.41 3.25
N GLN A 113 -12.45 0.56 4.06
CA GLN A 113 -11.88 0.03 5.30
C GLN A 113 -10.55 -0.71 5.08
N LEU A 114 -10.46 -1.53 4.03
CA LEU A 114 -9.23 -2.25 3.69
C LEU A 114 -8.09 -1.31 3.31
N LEU A 115 -8.37 -0.27 2.52
CA LEU A 115 -7.38 0.76 2.17
C LEU A 115 -6.91 1.52 3.41
N THR A 116 -7.84 1.93 4.27
CA THR A 116 -7.52 2.61 5.53
C THR A 116 -6.67 1.73 6.44
N ARG A 117 -6.99 0.43 6.58
CA ARG A 117 -6.20 -0.51 7.38
C ARG A 117 -4.77 -0.63 6.87
N ARG A 118 -4.61 -0.83 5.56
CA ARG A 118 -3.29 -0.92 4.91
C ARG A 118 -2.49 0.36 5.11
N PHE A 119 -3.15 1.51 4.98
CA PHE A 119 -2.53 2.81 5.21
C PHE A 119 -2.02 2.96 6.65
N TRP A 120 -2.84 2.72 7.67
CA TRP A 120 -2.41 2.90 9.05
C TRP A 120 -1.32 1.92 9.45
N LEU A 121 -1.37 0.67 8.96
CA LEU A 121 -0.29 -0.29 9.15
C LEU A 121 1.02 0.24 8.57
N ALA A 122 1.02 0.68 7.30
CA ALA A 122 2.19 1.22 6.63
C ALA A 122 2.72 2.48 7.34
N HIS A 123 1.82 3.39 7.73
CA HIS A 123 2.18 4.63 8.39
C HIS A 123 2.81 4.42 9.77
N TYR A 124 2.20 3.63 10.65
CA TYR A 124 2.75 3.40 12.00
C TYR A 124 4.07 2.64 11.99
N SER A 125 4.18 1.67 11.09
CA SER A 125 5.40 0.89 10.93
C SER A 125 6.55 1.72 10.32
N THR A 126 6.24 2.66 9.42
CA THR A 126 7.22 3.65 8.94
C THR A 126 7.62 4.63 10.05
N ASP A 127 6.65 5.20 10.79
CA ASP A 127 6.95 6.12 11.89
C ASP A 127 7.83 5.48 12.97
N PHE A 128 7.61 4.19 13.27
CA PHE A 128 8.51 3.42 14.13
C PHE A 128 9.93 3.35 13.57
N LEU A 129 10.08 2.96 12.30
CA LEU A 129 11.39 2.81 11.66
C LEU A 129 12.13 4.16 11.54
N LEU A 130 11.42 5.25 11.26
CA LEU A 130 11.99 6.60 11.26
C LEU A 130 12.43 7.04 12.66
N LYS A 131 11.77 6.57 13.73
CA LYS A 131 12.23 6.85 15.11
C LYS A 131 13.48 6.04 15.45
N GLU A 132 13.53 4.77 15.06
CA GLU A 132 14.73 3.94 15.23
C GLU A 132 15.92 4.52 14.47
N ALA A 133 15.71 5.03 13.25
CA ALA A 133 16.75 5.64 12.43
C ALA A 133 17.37 6.93 13.01
N LYS A 134 16.76 7.55 14.03
CA LYS A 134 17.36 8.70 14.73
C LYS A 134 18.57 8.30 15.57
N THR A 135 18.61 7.04 15.97
CA THR A 135 19.72 6.42 16.67
C THR A 135 20.43 5.46 15.71
N PRO A 136 21.77 5.40 15.69
CA PRO A 136 22.46 4.41 14.87
C PRO A 136 21.96 3.00 15.25
N PRO A 137 21.36 2.23 14.34
CA PRO A 137 20.84 0.91 14.68
C PRO A 137 22.00 -0.02 14.99
N ALA A 138 21.84 -0.83 16.03
CA ALA A 138 22.84 -1.82 16.41
C ALA A 138 23.07 -2.88 15.32
N ASN A 139 22.06 -3.13 14.48
CA ASN A 139 22.09 -4.17 13.44
C ASN A 139 21.51 -3.64 12.12
N LEU A 140 22.41 -3.17 11.25
CA LEU A 140 22.07 -2.61 9.94
C LEU A 140 21.40 -3.62 8.99
N PRO A 141 21.82 -4.91 8.93
CA PRO A 141 21.10 -5.94 8.17
C PRO A 141 19.63 -6.13 8.58
N VAL A 142 19.34 -6.21 9.89
CA VAL A 142 17.95 -6.35 10.37
C VAL A 142 17.14 -5.10 10.04
N PHE A 143 17.71 -3.91 10.25
CA PHE A 143 17.08 -2.66 9.88
C PHE A 143 16.75 -2.61 8.37
N ALA A 144 17.67 -3.05 7.52
CA ALA A 144 17.46 -3.13 6.07
C ALA A 144 16.28 -4.06 5.70
N GLN A 145 16.17 -5.21 6.37
CA GLN A 145 15.06 -6.13 6.16
C GLN A 145 13.71 -5.53 6.61
N GLN A 146 13.68 -4.86 7.76
CA GLN A 146 12.49 -4.18 8.26
C GLN A 146 12.04 -3.08 7.30
N MET A 147 12.99 -2.29 6.77
CA MET A 147 12.71 -1.25 5.78
C MET A 147 12.13 -1.83 4.49
N ALA A 148 12.68 -2.93 3.96
CA ALA A 148 12.13 -3.62 2.80
C ALA A 148 10.67 -4.09 3.03
N LEU A 149 10.36 -4.55 4.24
CA LEU A 149 9.00 -4.92 4.64
C LEU A 149 8.05 -3.70 4.60
N MET A 150 8.50 -2.54 5.09
CA MET A 150 7.70 -1.30 5.05
C MET A 150 7.44 -0.80 3.63
N GLN A 151 8.46 -0.87 2.76
CA GLN A 151 8.27 -0.57 1.34
C GLN A 151 7.25 -1.51 0.69
N GLY A 152 7.21 -2.78 1.11
CA GLY A 152 6.18 -3.74 0.73
C GLY A 152 4.77 -3.28 1.10
N HIS A 153 4.57 -2.80 2.33
CA HIS A 153 3.28 -2.25 2.78
C HIS A 153 2.83 -1.06 1.92
N TRP A 154 3.73 -0.12 1.61
CA TRP A 154 3.42 1.03 0.76
C TRP A 154 3.09 0.63 -0.68
N ARG A 155 3.76 -0.39 -1.23
CA ARG A 155 3.46 -0.94 -2.56
C ARG A 155 2.03 -1.50 -2.61
N VAL A 156 1.68 -2.36 -1.65
CA VAL A 156 0.33 -2.97 -1.54
C VAL A 156 -0.76 -1.91 -1.37
N LEU A 157 -0.47 -0.82 -0.66
CA LEU A 157 -1.39 0.32 -0.56
C LEU A 157 -1.57 1.01 -1.92
N ARG A 158 -0.48 1.34 -2.61
CA ARG A 158 -0.48 2.03 -3.91
C ARG A 158 -1.26 1.26 -4.97
N ASP A 159 -1.03 -0.06 -5.03
CA ASP A 159 -1.77 -0.95 -5.92
C ASP A 159 -3.27 -0.91 -5.63
N GLY A 160 -3.65 -0.83 -4.35
CA GLY A 160 -5.05 -0.68 -3.92
C GLY A 160 -5.67 0.68 -4.23
N ILE A 161 -4.90 1.77 -4.17
CA ILE A 161 -5.38 3.14 -4.42
C ILE A 161 -5.86 3.31 -5.87
N SER A 162 -5.28 2.58 -6.82
CA SER A 162 -5.76 2.56 -8.22
C SER A 162 -7.25 2.16 -8.34
N GLN A 163 -7.79 1.44 -7.35
CA GLN A 163 -9.16 0.92 -7.32
C GLN A 163 -10.14 1.85 -6.57
N THR A 164 -9.80 3.13 -6.39
CA THR A 164 -10.60 4.13 -5.67
C THR A 164 -11.77 4.71 -6.47
N GLN A 165 -11.93 4.29 -7.73
CA GLN A 165 -13.07 4.68 -8.55
C GLN A 165 -14.40 4.30 -7.87
N GLY A 166 -15.34 5.26 -7.84
CA GLY A 166 -16.66 5.07 -7.24
C GLY A 166 -16.70 5.24 -5.71
N LEU A 167 -15.61 5.69 -5.07
CA LEU A 167 -15.69 6.15 -3.69
C LEU A 167 -16.52 7.45 -3.60
N PRO A 168 -17.41 7.57 -2.61
CA PRO A 168 -18.07 8.83 -2.30
C PRO A 168 -17.07 9.96 -1.97
N PRO A 169 -17.48 11.23 -2.09
CA PRO A 169 -16.57 12.38 -1.99
C PRO A 169 -15.74 12.43 -0.71
N THR A 170 -16.33 12.20 0.47
CA THR A 170 -15.60 12.27 1.75
C THR A 170 -14.60 11.11 1.87
N MET A 171 -15.01 9.88 1.51
CA MET A 171 -14.10 8.73 1.45
C MET A 171 -12.95 8.97 0.46
N ALA A 172 -13.23 9.55 -0.70
CA ALA A 172 -12.21 9.86 -1.71
C ALA A 172 -11.22 10.93 -1.23
N ASP A 173 -11.69 11.97 -0.53
CA ASP A 173 -10.82 12.98 0.12
C ASP A 173 -9.91 12.33 1.17
N HIS A 174 -10.46 11.44 2.01
CA HIS A 174 -9.66 10.71 2.98
C HIS A 174 -8.56 9.89 2.31
N VAL A 175 -8.89 9.13 1.26
CA VAL A 175 -7.89 8.33 0.53
C VAL A 175 -6.84 9.22 -0.15
N ARG A 176 -7.23 10.36 -0.71
CA ARG A 176 -6.28 11.31 -1.31
C ARG A 176 -5.26 11.82 -0.28
N ARG A 177 -5.70 12.17 0.94
CA ARG A 177 -4.80 12.58 2.02
C ARG A 177 -3.86 11.45 2.44
N MET A 178 -4.38 10.23 2.55
CA MET A 178 -3.59 9.03 2.84
C MET A 178 -2.54 8.77 1.76
N GLN A 179 -2.90 8.97 0.48
CA GLN A 179 -1.97 8.84 -0.64
C GLN A 179 -0.85 9.88 -0.56
N GLN A 180 -1.19 11.16 -0.37
CA GLN A 180 -0.19 12.24 -0.23
C GLN A 180 0.75 12.00 0.95
N ALA A 181 0.22 11.57 2.09
CA ALA A 181 1.04 11.18 3.23
C ALA A 181 1.95 9.99 2.90
N GLY A 182 1.44 9.00 2.17
CA GLY A 182 2.20 7.83 1.74
C GLY A 182 3.32 8.15 0.76
N GLU A 183 3.13 9.10 -0.15
CA GLU A 183 4.18 9.56 -1.07
C GLU A 183 5.34 10.20 -0.30
N ILE A 184 5.05 11.06 0.68
CA ILE A 184 6.08 11.67 1.54
C ILE A 184 6.84 10.60 2.33
N GLN A 185 6.13 9.66 2.94
CA GLN A 185 6.72 8.58 3.74
C GLN A 185 7.54 7.61 2.87
N HIS A 186 7.09 7.36 1.64
CA HIS A 186 7.82 6.51 0.69
C HIS A 186 9.16 7.15 0.28
N ASN A 187 9.18 8.45 0.01
CA ASN A 187 10.40 9.16 -0.33
C ASN A 187 11.40 9.11 0.84
N ALA A 188 10.94 9.37 2.06
CA ALA A 188 11.77 9.24 3.27
C ALA A 188 12.39 7.85 3.43
N LEU A 189 11.63 6.78 3.16
CA LEU A 189 12.16 5.41 3.18
C LEU A 189 13.12 5.12 2.02
N SER A 190 12.93 5.76 0.87
CA SER A 190 13.84 5.62 -0.28
C SER A 190 15.19 6.27 0.01
N ASP A 191 15.19 7.42 0.67
CA ASP A 191 16.41 8.12 1.07
C ASP A 191 17.19 7.30 2.11
N LEU A 192 16.50 6.80 3.15
CA LEU A 192 17.12 5.88 4.12
C LEU A 192 17.66 4.61 3.45
N GLN A 193 16.98 4.09 2.43
CA GLN A 193 17.48 2.93 1.70
C GLN A 193 18.79 3.23 0.96
N ALA A 194 18.91 4.43 0.38
CA ALA A 194 20.15 4.86 -0.27
C ALA A 194 21.30 4.97 0.74
N ASP A 195 21.03 5.45 1.96
CA ASP A 195 22.02 5.54 3.03
C ASP A 195 22.48 4.17 3.52
N VAL A 196 21.53 3.24 3.75
CA VAL A 196 21.84 1.83 4.09
C VAL A 196 22.71 1.20 3.01
N ALA A 197 22.33 1.36 1.73
CA ALA A 197 23.07 0.78 0.61
C ALA A 197 24.48 1.36 0.46
N SER A 198 24.65 2.64 0.82
CA SER A 198 25.94 3.33 0.78
C SER A 198 26.76 3.18 2.07
N GLN A 199 26.27 2.40 3.05
CA GLN A 199 26.86 2.27 4.39
C GLN A 199 27.12 3.62 5.08
N ARG A 200 26.31 4.63 4.75
CA ARG A 200 26.39 5.94 5.39
C ARG A 200 25.77 5.85 6.79
N PRO A 201 26.18 6.70 7.73
CA PRO A 201 25.48 6.85 8.99
C PRO A 201 24.00 7.11 8.69
N LEU A 202 23.12 6.32 9.31
CA LEU A 202 21.69 6.51 9.18
C LEU A 202 21.34 7.82 9.89
N GLY A 203 21.21 8.87 9.09
CA GLY A 203 20.76 10.17 9.51
C GLY A 203 19.50 10.47 8.74
N LEU A 204 18.39 10.74 9.44
CA LEU A 204 17.26 11.31 8.75
C LEU A 204 17.68 12.66 8.17
N ASP A 205 17.66 12.76 6.85
CA ASP A 205 17.92 14.03 6.19
C ASP A 205 16.99 15.11 6.76
N ALA A 206 17.51 16.34 6.84
CA ALA A 206 16.76 17.51 7.26
C ALA A 206 15.46 17.64 6.45
N THR A 207 15.48 17.24 5.17
CA THR A 207 14.29 17.19 4.31
C THR A 207 13.24 16.21 4.82
N THR A 208 13.63 14.99 5.16
CA THR A 208 12.76 13.96 5.71
C THR A 208 12.17 14.38 7.06
N LEU A 209 12.98 14.98 7.94
CA LEU A 209 12.51 15.52 9.22
C LEU A 209 11.54 16.69 9.02
N ALA A 210 11.83 17.62 8.10
CA ALA A 210 10.97 18.75 7.79
C ALA A 210 9.64 18.35 7.13
N ALA A 211 9.58 17.17 6.49
CA ALA A 211 8.36 16.65 5.88
C ALA A 211 7.41 15.96 6.88
N GLN A 212 7.87 15.53 8.07
CA GLN A 212 7.00 14.88 9.06
C GLN A 212 5.85 15.76 9.56
N PRO A 213 6.06 17.07 9.87
CA PRO A 213 4.97 17.98 10.18
C PRO A 213 3.92 18.09 9.06
N GLN A 214 4.33 17.95 7.80
CA GLN A 214 3.40 17.96 6.67
C GLN A 214 2.53 16.70 6.65
N VAL A 215 3.11 15.52 6.92
CA VAL A 215 2.34 14.28 7.08
C VAL A 215 1.33 14.42 8.22
N GLU A 216 1.76 14.91 9.37
CA GLU A 216 0.87 15.14 10.51
C GLU A 216 -0.26 16.11 10.19
N LYS A 217 0.02 17.19 9.45
CA LYS A 217 -0.99 18.14 8.97
C LYS A 217 -1.99 17.47 8.00
N LEU A 218 -1.54 16.60 7.12
CA LEU A 218 -2.41 15.85 6.18
C LEU A 218 -3.32 14.87 6.91
N LEU A 219 -2.83 14.22 7.97
CA LEU A 219 -3.57 13.22 8.73
C LEU A 219 -4.40 13.80 9.88
N ALA A 220 -4.13 15.04 10.30
CA ALA A 220 -4.86 15.69 11.38
C ALA A 220 -6.38 15.65 11.20
N PRO A 221 -6.97 15.96 10.01
CA PRO A 221 -8.42 15.85 9.80
C PRO A 221 -8.98 14.44 10.03
N LEU A 222 -8.21 13.41 9.67
CA LEU A 222 -8.60 12.01 9.76
C LEU A 222 -8.55 11.47 11.20
N ARG A 223 -7.81 12.14 12.08
CA ARG A 223 -7.64 11.78 13.50
C ARG A 223 -8.58 12.54 14.43
N ARG A 224 -9.34 13.52 13.92
CA ARG A 224 -10.25 14.33 14.72
C ARG A 224 -11.30 13.45 15.39
N LYS A 225 -11.66 13.80 16.63
CA LYS A 225 -12.86 13.25 17.25
C LYS A 225 -14.07 13.78 16.49
N PRO A 226 -15.10 12.95 16.24
CA PRO A 226 -16.36 13.44 15.68
C PRO A 226 -16.89 14.55 16.60
N GLY A 227 -16.95 15.78 16.09
CA GLY A 227 -17.55 16.89 16.83
C GLY A 227 -19.08 16.75 16.83
N PRO A 228 -19.80 17.37 17.78
CA PRO A 228 -21.24 17.52 17.67
C PRO A 228 -21.53 18.24 16.34
N ILE A 229 -22.40 17.64 15.53
CA ILE A 229 -22.80 18.21 14.25
C ILE A 229 -23.67 19.44 14.57
N ASN A 230 -23.04 20.59 14.77
CA ASN A 230 -23.73 21.87 14.82
C ASN A 230 -24.12 22.24 13.39
N MET A 231 -25.19 21.63 12.87
CA MET A 231 -25.83 22.13 11.66
C MET A 231 -26.47 23.48 11.97
N ARG A 232 -25.78 24.57 11.63
CA ARG A 232 -26.44 25.85 11.41
C ARG A 232 -27.23 25.70 10.11
N ILE A 233 -28.52 25.44 10.25
CA ILE A 233 -29.48 25.59 9.15
C ILE A 233 -29.59 27.10 8.93
N HIS A 234 -29.12 27.57 7.77
CA HIS A 234 -29.29 28.94 7.30
C HIS A 234 -30.41 28.98 6.27
#